data_AF-A0AAD1EL06-F1
#
_entry.id   AF-A0AAD1EL06-F1
#
_cell.length_a   1.000
_cell.length_b   1.000
_cell.length_c   1.000
_cell.angle_alpha   90.00
_cell.angle_beta   90.00
_cell.angle_gamma   90.00
#
_symmetry.space_group_name_H-M   'P 1'
#
loop_
_entity.id
_entity.type
_entity.pdbx_description
1 polymer ?
#
loop_
_entity_poly.entity_id
_entity_poly.type
_entity_poly.pdbx_seq_one_letter_code
_entity_poly.pdbx_strand_id
1 'polypeptide(L)'
;MSRHPAELISVALPLNHRAPPSGKAMRERLLLRLSDDAMVEALARLSGRSIPSVAWLLKQDMIVPGGLLRAAMLLEGQATFLRLGAGRRLV
;
A
#
# COMPACT_ATOMS: atom_id res chain seq x y z
N MET A 1 18.50 15.36 31.83
CA MET A 1 17.02 15.35 31.70
C MET A 1 16.71 15.88 30.31
N SER A 2 15.90 15.32 29.44
CA SER A 2 15.29 14.01 29.23
C SER A 2 14.92 14.03 27.74
N ARG A 3 14.94 12.86 27.11
CA ARG A 3 14.75 12.60 25.69
C ARG A 3 13.46 13.24 25.16
N HIS A 4 13.46 13.68 23.90
CA HIS A 4 12.55 13.13 22.90
C HIS A 4 13.22 13.21 21.52
N PRO A 5 13.64 12.08 20.92
CA PRO A 5 13.90 12.07 19.49
C PRO A 5 12.57 12.40 18.82
N ALA A 6 12.56 13.39 17.92
CA ALA A 6 11.53 13.46 16.92
C ALA A 6 11.70 12.22 16.05
N GLU A 7 11.17 11.08 16.51
CA GLU A 7 10.87 9.97 15.63
C GLU A 7 9.94 10.55 14.58
N LEU A 8 10.53 10.91 13.43
CA LEU A 8 9.84 11.06 12.17
C LEU A 8 9.28 9.67 11.85
N ILE A 9 8.25 9.28 12.57
CA ILE A 9 7.35 8.22 12.14
C ILE A 9 6.77 8.81 10.87
N SER A 10 7.34 8.41 9.73
CA SER A 10 6.77 8.64 8.41
C SER A 10 5.47 7.86 8.39
N VAL A 11 4.42 8.43 9.01
CA VAL A 11 3.07 7.90 8.99
C VAL A 11 2.57 8.20 7.60
N ALA A 12 2.97 7.35 6.65
CA ALA A 12 2.46 7.41 5.31
C ALA A 12 0.91 7.34 5.42
N LEU A 13 0.21 8.40 4.99
CA LEU A 13 -1.25 8.53 5.13
C LEU A 13 -1.99 7.50 4.28
N PRO A 14 -2.98 6.75 4.79
CA PRO A 14 -3.69 5.69 4.06
C PRO A 14 -4.03 6.04 2.61
N LEU A 15 -3.93 5.08 1.71
CA LEU A 15 -4.36 5.24 0.33
C LEU A 15 -5.82 5.68 0.31
N ASN A 16 -6.13 6.75 -0.43
CA ASN A 16 -7.46 7.34 -0.46
C ASN A 16 -7.89 7.70 -1.88
N HIS A 17 -9.18 7.56 -2.17
CA HIS A 17 -9.79 7.88 -3.45
C HIS A 17 -9.98 9.39 -3.67
N ARG A 18 -10.01 10.22 -2.61
CA ARG A 18 -10.17 11.68 -2.73
C ARG A 18 -8.91 12.40 -3.21
N ALA A 19 -7.75 11.79 -3.03
CA ALA A 19 -6.45 12.29 -3.50
C ALA A 19 -5.67 11.09 -4.04
N PRO A 20 -6.03 10.57 -5.22
CA PRO A 20 -5.46 9.34 -5.72
C PRO A 20 -3.97 9.52 -6.04
N PRO A 21 -3.10 8.60 -5.60
CA PRO A 21 -1.66 8.72 -5.80
C PRO A 21 -1.26 8.44 -7.25
N SER A 22 -0.05 8.85 -7.61
CA SER A 22 0.61 8.34 -8.81
C SER A 22 1.05 6.88 -8.62
N GLY A 23 1.34 6.19 -9.72
CA GLY A 23 1.85 4.81 -9.69
C GLY A 23 3.10 4.67 -8.83
N LYS A 24 4.06 5.59 -8.98
CA LYS A 24 5.29 5.63 -8.20
C LYS A 24 5.04 5.81 -6.71
N ALA A 25 4.24 6.83 -6.34
CA ALA A 25 3.92 7.10 -4.94
C ALA A 25 3.19 5.92 -4.28
N MET A 26 2.30 5.26 -5.01
CA MET A 26 1.62 4.05 -4.53
C MET A 26 2.59 2.87 -4.35
N ARG A 27 3.52 2.66 -5.28
CA ARG A 27 4.56 1.64 -5.18
C ARG A 27 5.46 1.85 -3.97
N GLU A 28 6.04 3.04 -3.83
CA GLU A 28 6.93 3.39 -2.71
C GLU A 28 6.27 3.09 -1.36
N ARG A 29 4.99 3.45 -1.24
CA ARG A 29 4.20 3.18 -0.06
C ARG A 29 4.01 1.68 0.21
N LEU A 30 3.61 0.90 -0.79
CA LEU A 30 3.32 -0.52 -0.62
C LEU A 30 4.60 -1.33 -0.35
N LEU A 31 5.74 -0.89 -0.89
CA LEU A 31 7.05 -1.48 -0.63
C LEU A 31 7.51 -1.37 0.83
N LEU A 32 6.91 -0.48 1.62
CA LEU A 32 7.13 -0.45 3.08
C LEU A 32 6.59 -1.70 3.80
N ARG A 33 5.76 -2.51 3.12
CA ARG A 33 5.03 -3.64 3.73
C ARG A 33 5.15 -4.95 2.96
N LEU A 34 5.43 -4.90 1.67
CA LEU A 34 5.46 -6.04 0.75
C LEU A 34 6.75 -6.00 -0.08
N SER A 35 7.27 -7.17 -0.46
CA SER A 35 8.29 -7.23 -1.51
C SER A 35 7.70 -6.82 -2.87
N ASP A 36 8.55 -6.41 -3.81
CA ASP A 36 8.10 -5.93 -5.13
C ASP A 36 7.28 -7.00 -5.87
N ASP A 37 7.78 -8.25 -5.91
CA ASP A 37 7.10 -9.35 -6.60
C ASP A 37 5.73 -9.66 -5.97
N ALA A 38 5.67 -9.80 -4.64
CA ALA A 38 4.43 -10.08 -3.93
C ALA A 38 3.40 -8.95 -4.10
N MET A 39 3.85 -7.70 -4.10
CA MET A 39 3.00 -6.54 -4.35
C MET A 39 2.42 -6.59 -5.76
N VAL A 40 3.26 -6.79 -6.79
CA VAL A 40 2.82 -6.80 -8.19
C VAL A 40 1.84 -7.94 -8.47
N GLU A 41 2.15 -9.15 -7.98
CA GLU A 41 1.26 -10.31 -8.14
C GLU A 41 -0.10 -10.08 -7.46
N ALA A 42 -0.10 -9.58 -6.23
CA ALA A 42 -1.32 -9.33 -5.48
C ALA A 42 -2.18 -8.24 -6.13
N LEU A 43 -1.55 -7.17 -6.61
CA LEU A 43 -2.24 -6.10 -7.33
C LEU A 43 -2.81 -6.59 -8.67
N ALA A 44 -2.06 -7.41 -9.42
CA ALA A 44 -2.54 -7.99 -10.67
C ALA A 44 -3.80 -8.84 -10.44
N ARG A 45 -3.73 -9.77 -9.47
CA ARG A 45 -4.85 -10.63 -9.09
C ARG A 45 -6.08 -9.83 -8.64
N LEU A 46 -5.91 -8.85 -7.76
CA LEU A 46 -7.02 -8.09 -7.18
C LEU A 46 -7.63 -7.07 -8.15
N SER A 47 -6.83 -6.49 -9.04
CA SER A 47 -7.31 -5.52 -10.02
C SER A 47 -7.82 -6.15 -11.32
N GLY A 48 -7.61 -7.45 -11.51
CA GLY A 48 -7.93 -8.16 -12.75
C GLY A 48 -7.04 -7.78 -13.94
N ARG A 49 -5.87 -7.18 -13.67
CA ARG A 49 -4.92 -6.73 -14.70
C ARG A 49 -3.77 -7.72 -14.82
N SER A 50 -3.11 -7.72 -15.98
CA SER A 50 -1.89 -8.50 -16.16
C SER A 50 -0.73 -7.94 -15.34
N ILE A 51 0.18 -8.82 -14.89
CA ILE A 51 1.41 -8.45 -14.18
C ILE A 51 2.21 -7.38 -14.92
N PRO A 52 2.48 -7.49 -16.25
CA PRO A 52 3.21 -6.45 -16.98
C PRO A 52 2.50 -5.09 -16.98
N SER A 53 1.16 -5.09 -17.08
CA SER A 53 0.38 -3.85 -17.03
C SER A 53 0.49 -3.16 -15.68
N VAL A 54 0.40 -3.92 -14.58
CA VAL A 54 0.59 -3.39 -13.23
C VAL A 54 2.01 -2.87 -13.04
N ALA A 55 3.03 -3.66 -13.41
CA ALA A 55 4.42 -3.27 -13.29
C ALA A 55 4.73 -1.98 -14.08
N TRP A 56 4.15 -1.81 -15.26
CA TRP A 56 4.26 -0.58 -16.03
C TRP A 56 3.56 0.59 -15.34
N LEU A 57 2.31 0.42 -14.88
CA LEU A 57 1.54 1.47 -14.19
C LEU A 57 2.24 1.98 -12.92
N LEU A 58 2.84 1.09 -12.14
CA LEU A 58 3.58 1.43 -10.91
C LEU A 58 4.86 2.25 -11.16
N LYS A 59 5.34 2.32 -12.41
CA LYS A 59 6.49 3.17 -12.80
C LYS A 59 6.05 4.54 -13.30
N GLN A 60 4.76 4.76 -13.53
CA GLN A 60 4.27 6.01 -14.09
C GLN A 60 4.09 7.06 -13.00
N ASP A 61 4.40 8.31 -13.35
CA ASP A 61 4.07 9.47 -12.52
C ASP A 61 2.69 10.05 -12.88
N MET A 62 1.75 9.15 -13.18
CA MET A 62 0.37 9.46 -13.49
C MET A 62 -0.54 8.82 -12.45
N ILE A 63 -1.70 9.44 -12.23
CA ILE A 63 -2.74 8.89 -11.37
C ILE A 63 -3.09 7.46 -11.82
N VAL A 64 -3.10 6.55 -10.86
CA VAL A 64 -3.41 5.14 -11.15
C VAL A 64 -4.88 4.93 -11.50
N PRO A 65 -5.22 3.93 -12.34
CA PRO A 65 -6.61 3.58 -12.59
C PRO A 65 -7.36 3.20 -11.31
N GLY A 66 -8.63 3.59 -11.19
CA GLY A 66 -9.43 3.38 -9.98
C GLY A 66 -9.52 1.92 -9.52
N GLY A 67 -9.59 0.96 -10.45
CA GLY A 67 -9.57 -0.47 -10.11
C GLY A 67 -8.25 -0.92 -9.47
N LEU A 68 -7.12 -0.35 -9.89
CA LEU A 68 -5.81 -0.62 -9.29
C LEU A 68 -5.67 0.05 -7.92
N LEU A 69 -6.18 1.28 -7.78
CA LEU A 69 -6.22 1.97 -6.48
C LEU A 69 -7.06 1.19 -5.46
N ARG A 70 -8.24 0.71 -5.86
CA ARG A 70 -9.09 -0.12 -4.99
C ARG A 70 -8.36 -1.38 -4.54
N ALA A 71 -7.65 -2.06 -5.45
CA ALA A 71 -6.84 -3.23 -5.11
C ALA A 71 -5.76 -2.89 -4.06
N ALA A 72 -5.07 -1.77 -4.24
CA ALA A 72 -4.04 -1.31 -3.29
C ALA A 72 -4.63 -0.97 -1.90
N MET A 73 -5.79 -0.32 -1.84
CA MET A 73 -6.50 -0.06 -0.57
C MET A 73 -6.91 -1.35 0.14
N LEU A 74 -7.34 -2.38 -0.60
CA LEU A 74 -7.67 -3.69 -0.02
C LEU A 74 -6.43 -4.36 0.59
N LEU A 75 -5.28 -4.32 -0.09
CA LEU A 75 -4.01 -4.84 0.44
C LEU A 75 -3.58 -4.11 1.70
N GLU A 76 -3.70 -2.78 1.71
CA GLU A 76 -3.39 -1.97 2.88
C GLU A 76 -4.29 -2.29 4.09
N GLY A 77 -5.59 -2.51 3.84
CA GLY A 77 -6.56 -2.92 4.85
C GLY A 77 -6.27 -4.31 5.44
N GLN A 78 -5.97 -5.30 4.61
CA GLN A 78 -5.65 -6.67 5.06
C GLN A 78 -4.38 -6.70 5.93
N ALA A 79 -3.33 -6.00 5.52
CA ALA A 79 -2.10 -5.93 6.30
C ALA A 79 -2.30 -5.19 7.63
N THR A 80 -3.30 -4.31 7.73
CA THR A 80 -3.66 -3.61 8.98
C THR A 80 -4.45 -4.52 9.91
N PHE A 81 -5.35 -5.34 9.37
CA PHE A 81 -6.09 -6.34 10.14
C PHE A 81 -5.17 -7.40 10.76
N LEU A 82 -4.13 -7.86 10.04
CA LEU A 82 -3.15 -8.80 10.59
C LEU A 82 -2.32 -8.21 11.74
N ARG A 83 -1.99 -6.91 11.68
CA ARG A 83 -1.30 -6.21 12.78
C ARG A 83 -2.17 -6.06 14.03
N LEU A 84 -3.48 -5.85 13.86
CA LEU A 84 -4.42 -5.67 14.98
C LEU A 84 -4.93 -7.01 15.55
N GLY A 85 -5.03 -8.05 14.72
CA GLY A 85 -5.47 -9.39 15.13
C GLY A 85 -4.46 -10.15 15.99
N ALA A 86 -3.17 -9.80 15.93
CA ALA A 86 -2.14 -10.38 16.80
C ALA A 86 -2.19 -9.85 18.26
N GLY A 87 -3.02 -8.84 18.54
CA GLY A 87 -3.10 -8.17 19.84
C GLY A 87 -4.39 -8.38 20.64
N ARG A 88 -5.34 -9.21 20.19
CA ARG A 88 -6.58 -9.47 20.94
C ARG A 88 -6.79 -10.94 21.20
N ARG A 89 -6.16 -11.43 22.28
CA ARG A 89 -6.72 -12.48 23.12
C ARG A 89 -7.29 -11.78 24.35
N LEU A 90 -8.57 -11.40 24.28
CA LEU A 90 -9.32 -11.07 25.47
C LEU A 90 -9.92 -12.40 25.94
N VAL A 91 -9.41 -12.86 27.08
CA VAL A 91 -10.07 -13.80 27.99
C VAL A 91 -11.46 -13.30 28.35
#